data_AF-A0A6H1LAR7-F1
#
_entry.id   AF-A0A6H1LAR7-F1
#
_cell.length_a   1.000
_cell.length_b   1.000
_cell.length_c   1.000
_cell.angle_alpha   90.00
_cell.angle_beta   90.00
_cell.angle_gamma   90.00
#
_symmetry.space_group_name_H-M   'P 1'
#
loop_
_entity.id
_entity.type
_entity.pdbx_description
1 polymer ?
#
loop_
_entity_poly.entity_id
_entity_poly.type
_entity_poly.pdbx_seq_one_letter_code
_entity_poly.pdbx_strand_id
1 'polypeptide(L)'
;MITRVSHGIEGTDPAGLDLALSVARELHRPAPRAPEVKVPQPQMTVPQPQMMGLHTSADHPHRRKVPLSRLSRLSQLSVLQA
;
A
#
# COMPACT_ATOMS: atom_id res chain seq x y z
N MET A 1 14.02 23.90 34.25
CA MET A 1 14.69 22.58 34.14
C MET A 1 13.60 21.56 33.83
N ILE A 2 13.71 20.81 32.73
CA ILE A 2 12.68 19.82 32.32
C ILE A 2 13.22 18.42 32.57
N THR A 3 12.48 17.62 33.31
CA THR A 3 12.76 16.20 33.55
C THR A 3 12.13 15.35 32.46
N ARG A 4 12.93 14.48 31.85
CA ARG A 4 12.41 13.44 30.96
C ARG A 4 12.09 12.20 31.79
N VAL A 5 10.85 11.73 31.66
CA VAL A 5 10.39 10.47 32.26
C VAL A 5 10.12 9.48 31.14
N SER A 6 10.81 8.34 31.19
CA SER A 6 10.62 7.24 30.24
C SER A 6 9.44 6.40 30.69
N HIS A 7 8.47 6.19 29.80
CA HIS A 7 7.38 5.25 30.04
C HIS A 7 7.69 3.98 29.25
N GLY A 8 7.76 2.85 29.95
CA GLY A 8 7.85 1.54 29.30
C GLY A 8 6.50 1.22 28.67
N ILE A 9 6.51 0.86 27.39
CA ILE A 9 5.33 0.32 26.71
C ILE A 9 5.45 -1.20 26.77
N GLU A 10 4.61 -1.81 27.60
CA GLU A 10 4.50 -3.27 27.71
C GLU A 10 3.83 -3.88 26.47
N GLY A 11 4.05 -5.17 26.22
CA GLY A 11 3.41 -5.90 25.11
C GLY A 11 3.97 -5.59 23.72
N THR A 12 5.17 -5.02 23.64
CA THR A 12 5.93 -4.85 22.38
C THR A 12 6.80 -6.06 22.04
N ASP A 13 6.85 -7.06 22.92
CA ASP A 13 7.47 -8.34 22.64
C ASP A 13 6.69 -9.12 21.57
N PRO A 14 7.31 -10.11 20.90
CA PRO A 14 6.66 -10.85 19.83
C PRO A 14 5.38 -11.57 20.25
N ALA A 15 5.28 -12.05 21.49
CA ALA A 15 4.08 -12.74 21.98
C ALA A 15 2.95 -11.73 22.27
N GLY A 16 3.28 -10.57 22.83
CA GLY A 16 2.34 -9.46 23.00
C GLY A 16 1.77 -8.96 21.67
N LEU A 17 2.61 -8.83 20.64
CA LEU A 17 2.18 -8.43 19.30
C LEU A 17 1.28 -9.46 18.62
N ASP A 18 1.60 -10.75 18.73
CA ASP A 18 0.77 -11.82 18.15
C ASP A 18 -0.62 -11.84 18.81
N LEU A 19 -0.67 -11.72 20.14
CA LEU A 19 -1.92 -11.59 20.89
C LEU A 19 -2.73 -10.36 20.45
N ALA A 20 -2.08 -9.20 20.35
CA ALA A 20 -2.75 -7.96 19.92
C ALA A 20 -3.33 -8.08 18.51
N LEU A 21 -2.62 -8.72 17.58
CA LEU A 21 -3.10 -8.96 16.22
C LEU A 21 -4.27 -9.94 16.19
N SER A 22 -4.22 -11.00 17.01
CA SER A 22 -5.33 -11.94 17.13
C SER A 22 -6.59 -11.24 17.62
N VAL A 23 -6.50 -10.47 18.71
CA VAL A 23 -7.62 -9.68 19.25
C VAL A 23 -8.13 -8.68 18.22
N ALA A 24 -7.23 -7.98 17.53
CA ALA A 24 -7.62 -7.02 16.50
C ALA A 24 -8.41 -7.69 15.36
N ARG A 25 -8.05 -8.91 14.95
CA ARG A 25 -8.79 -9.68 13.93
C ARG A 25 -10.16 -10.12 14.41
N GLU A 26 -10.31 -10.47 15.68
CA GLU A 26 -11.61 -10.82 16.25
C GLU A 26 -12.54 -9.62 16.32
N LEU A 27 -12.03 -8.46 16.74
CA LEU A 27 -12.81 -7.23 16.86
C LEU A 27 -13.11 -6.56 15.52
N HIS A 28 -12.15 -6.57 14.60
CA HIS A 28 -12.24 -5.90 13.30
C HIS A 28 -12.33 -6.89 12.15
N ARG A 29 -13.17 -7.93 12.28
CA ARG A 29 -13.43 -8.84 11.16
C ARG A 29 -13.85 -8.02 9.94
N PRO A 30 -13.10 -8.07 8.83
CA PRO A 30 -13.52 -7.42 7.61
C PRO A 30 -14.90 -7.96 7.25
N ALA A 31 -15.88 -7.08 7.09
CA ALA A 31 -17.19 -7.49 6.60
C ALA A 31 -16.98 -8.25 5.28
N PRO A 32 -17.62 -9.41 5.09
CA PRO A 32 -17.51 -10.14 3.84
C PRO A 32 -17.94 -9.20 2.72
N ARG A 33 -16.98 -8.84 1.85
CA ARG A 33 -17.28 -8.08 0.65
C ARG A 33 -18.24 -8.93 -0.18
N ALA A 34 -19.47 -8.47 -0.34
CA ALA A 34 -20.43 -9.12 -1.20
C ALA A 34 -19.77 -9.32 -2.59
N PRO A 35 -19.99 -10.47 -3.25
CA PRO A 35 -19.63 -10.58 -4.66
C PRO A 35 -20.26 -9.39 -5.38
N GLU A 36 -19.52 -8.73 -6.27
CA GLU A 36 -20.05 -7.68 -7.13
C GLU A 36 -21.09 -8.28 -8.08
N VAL A 37 -22.28 -8.56 -7.54
CA VAL A 37 -23.47 -8.74 -8.35
C VAL A 37 -23.73 -7.36 -8.92
N LYS A 38 -23.62 -7.27 -10.24
CA LYS A 38 -23.90 -6.08 -11.04
C LYS A 38 -25.41 -5.78 -10.99
N VAL A 39 -25.90 -5.41 -9.80
CA VAL A 39 -27.24 -4.86 -9.61
C VAL A 39 -27.19 -3.44 -10.16
N PRO A 40 -28.08 -3.03 -11.08
CA PRO A 40 -28.23 -1.63 -11.43
C PRO A 40 -28.79 -0.93 -10.20
N GLN A 41 -27.91 -0.42 -9.34
CA GLN A 41 -28.32 0.46 -8.25
C GLN A 41 -28.75 1.81 -8.85
N PRO A 42 -29.84 2.43 -8.38
CA PRO A 42 -30.17 3.80 -8.73
C PRO A 42 -29.05 4.72 -8.22
N GLN A 43 -28.15 5.04 -9.15
CA GLN A 43 -27.19 6.14 -9.21
C GLN A 43 -27.03 6.96 -7.90
N MET A 44 -26.41 6.37 -6.88
CA MET A 44 -25.60 7.16 -5.96
C MET A 44 -24.24 7.36 -6.62
N THR A 45 -24.12 8.43 -7.40
CA THR A 45 -22.89 8.85 -8.06
C THR A 45 -21.85 9.21 -6.99
N VAL A 46 -21.04 8.25 -6.57
CA VAL A 46 -19.72 8.55 -6.01
C VAL A 46 -18.92 9.18 -7.16
N PRO A 47 -18.44 10.44 -7.05
CA PRO A 47 -17.62 11.03 -8.09
C PRO A 47 -16.34 10.19 -8.17
N GLN A 48 -16.25 9.33 -9.20
CA GLN A 48 -14.96 8.75 -9.56
C GLN A 48 -14.03 9.91 -9.90
N PRO A 49 -12.82 9.98 -9.32
CA PRO A 49 -11.85 10.97 -9.73
C PRO A 49 -11.62 10.79 -11.23
N GLN A 50 -12.08 11.78 -12.00
CA GLN A 50 -11.92 11.80 -13.43
C GLN A 50 -10.42 11.93 -13.69
N MET A 51 -9.82 10.86 -14.20
CA MET A 51 -8.40 10.78 -14.57
C MET A 51 -8.15 11.59 -15.86
N MET A 52 -8.66 12.81 -15.90
CA MET A 52 -8.60 13.72 -17.03
C MET A 52 -7.13 14.02 -17.32
N GLY A 53 -6.63 13.52 -18.45
CA GLY A 53 -5.25 13.73 -18.88
C GLY A 53 -4.23 12.63 -18.53
N LEU A 54 -4.65 11.48 -17.98
CA LEU A 54 -3.75 10.34 -17.72
C LEU A 54 -3.73 9.29 -18.85
N HIS A 55 -4.13 9.69 -20.07
CA HIS A 55 -4.09 8.87 -21.28
C HIS A 55 -2.67 8.84 -21.90
N THR A 56 -1.64 8.59 -21.11
CA THR A 56 -0.30 8.39 -21.67
C THR A 56 -0.18 6.93 -22.10
N SER A 57 -0.16 6.68 -23.41
CA SER A 57 0.13 5.36 -23.98
C SER A 57 1.48 4.85 -23.46
N ALA A 58 1.54 3.58 -23.06
CA ALA A 58 2.75 2.91 -22.58
C ALA A 58 3.83 2.77 -23.67
N ASP A 59 3.50 3.04 -24.94
CA ASP A 59 4.42 2.99 -26.08
C ASP A 59 5.35 4.20 -26.18
N HIS A 60 5.19 5.24 -25.35
CA HIS A 60 6.15 6.34 -25.37
C HIS A 60 7.44 5.94 -24.63
N PRO A 61 8.60 5.87 -25.31
CA PRO A 61 9.85 5.54 -24.63
C PRO A 61 10.19 6.64 -23.62
N HIS A 62 10.16 6.30 -22.33
CA HIS A 62 10.41 7.22 -21.24
C HIS A 62 11.89 7.66 -21.22
N ARG A 63 12.20 8.81 -21.84
CA ARG A 63 13.57 9.35 -21.86
C ARG A 63 13.90 10.07 -20.56
N ARG A 64 14.60 9.38 -19.64
CA ARG A 64 15.10 9.98 -18.39
C ARG A 64 16.26 10.94 -18.70
N LYS A 65 16.16 12.19 -18.22
CA LYS A 65 17.24 13.19 -18.34
C LYS A 65 18.38 12.96 -17.36
N VAL A 66 18.10 12.30 -16.23
CA VAL A 66 19.06 12.01 -15.16
C VAL A 66 19.11 10.50 -14.91
N PRO A 67 20.30 9.91 -14.75
CA PRO A 67 20.43 8.48 -14.48
C PRO A 67 19.84 8.12 -13.11
N LEU A 68 19.05 7.05 -13.05
CA LEU A 68 18.60 6.48 -11.79
C LEU A 68 19.45 5.27 -11.43
N SER A 69 20.48 5.49 -10.62
CA SER A 69 21.47 4.46 -10.24
C SER A 69 20.83 3.17 -9.68
N ARG A 70 19.68 3.29 -9.01
CA ARG A 70 18.93 2.12 -8.52
C ARG A 70 18.38 1.24 -9.64
N LEU A 71 17.76 1.84 -10.66
CA LEU A 71 17.21 1.08 -11.79
C LEU A 71 18.31 0.49 -12.67
N SER A 72 19.41 1.24 -12.86
CA SER A 72 20.59 0.73 -13.57
C SER A 72 21.17 -0.52 -12.90
N ARG A 73 21.28 -0.53 -11.57
CA ARG A 73 21.74 -1.71 -10.82
C ARG A 73 20.80 -2.91 -10.96
N LEU A 74 19.48 -2.69 -10.89
CA LEU A 74 18.50 -3.78 -11.07
C LEU A 74 18.58 -4.38 -12.48
N SER A 75 18.75 -3.56 -13.51
CA SER A 75 18.98 -4.04 -14.88
C SER A 75 20.26 -4.87 -15.00
N GLN A 76 21.37 -4.40 -14.42
CA GLN A 76 22.64 -5.15 -14.41
C GLN A 76 22.54 -6.49 -13.69
N LEU A 77 21.86 -6.52 -12.53
CA LEU A 77 21.61 -7.76 -11.80
C LEU A 77 20.72 -8.72 -12.60
N SER A 78 19.73 -8.21 -13.33
CA SER A 78 18.87 -9.01 -14.20
C SER A 78 19.65 -9.65 -15.35
N VAL A 79 20.63 -8.95 -15.93
CA VAL A 79 21.48 -9.50 -17.01
C VAL A 79 22.44 -10.56 -16.48
N LEU A 80 22.88 -10.47 -15.22
CA LEU A 80 23.77 -11.45 -14.58
C LEU A 80 23.05 -12.75 -14.16
N GLN A 81 21.71 -12.76 -14.18
CA GLN A 81 20.89 -13.93 -13.83
C GLN A 81 20.35 -14.70 -15.04
N ALA A 82 20.74 -14.32 -16.26
CA ALA A 82 20.45 -15.02 -17.51
C ALA A 82 21.72 -15.69 -18.07
#